data_AF-A0A3D2X1U9-F1
#
_entry.id   AF-A0A3D2X1U9-F1
#
_cell.length_a   1.000
_cell.length_b   1.000
_cell.length_c   1.000
_cell.angle_alpha   90.00
_cell.angle_beta   90.00
_cell.angle_gamma   90.00
#
_symmetry.space_group_name_H-M   'P 1'
#
loop_
_entity.id
_entity.type
_entity.pdbx_description
1 polymer ?
#
loop_
_entity_poly.entity_id
_entity_poly.type
_entity_poly.pdbx_seq_one_letter_code
_entity_poly.pdbx_strand_id
1 'polypeptide(L)' 'MVRQQIEARGIKDRNVLRAMKKVERHKFVPANYLKYAYADHPLPIGED' A
#
# COMPACT_ATOMS: atom_id res chain seq x y z
N MET A 1 2.54 -6.10 -4.14
CA MET A 1 2.58 -5.53 -2.77
C MET A 1 2.21 -6.54 -1.67
N VAL A 2 0.94 -6.84 -1.34
CA VAL A 2 0.61 -7.56 -0.08
C VAL A 2 1.32 -8.92 0.08
N ARG A 3 1.16 -9.85 -0.88
CA ARG A 3 1.78 -11.19 -0.78
C ARG A 3 3.31 -11.14 -0.86
N GLN A 4 3.84 -10.38 -1.81
CA GLN A 4 5.27 -10.38 -2.16
C GLN A 4 6.15 -9.55 -1.21
N GLN A 5 5.57 -8.54 -0.54
CA GLN A 5 6.33 -7.63 0.32
C GLN A 5 5.85 -7.75 1.77
N ILE A 6 4.57 -7.49 2.05
CA ILE A 6 4.07 -7.39 3.43
C ILE A 6 4.08 -8.76 4.12
N GLU A 7 3.45 -9.76 3.50
CA GLU A 7 3.36 -11.12 4.04
C GLU A 7 4.73 -11.81 4.04
N ALA A 8 5.47 -11.71 2.93
CA ALA A 8 6.81 -12.30 2.80
C ALA A 8 7.84 -11.73 3.80
N ARG A 9 7.65 -10.49 4.30
CA ARG A 9 8.54 -9.85 5.30
C ARG A 9 8.08 -10.05 6.74
N GLY A 10 7.12 -10.93 6.99
CA GLY A 10 6.83 -11.43 8.35
C GLY A 10 5.57 -10.88 9.00
N ILE A 11 4.75 -10.09 8.30
CA ILE A 11 3.39 -9.77 8.79
C ILE A 11 2.51 -11.01 8.62
N LYS A 12 2.13 -11.62 9.74
CA LYS A 12 1.38 -12.90 9.79
C LYS A 12 -0.08 -12.76 10.24
N ASP A 13 -0.45 -11.61 10.80
CA ASP A 13 -1.82 -11.41 11.28
C ASP A 13 -2.81 -11.43 10.11
N ARG A 14 -3.76 -12.38 10.17
CA ARG A 14 -4.73 -12.61 9.10
C ARG A 14 -5.69 -11.43 8.91
N ASN A 15 -6.04 -10.72 9.99
CA ASN A 15 -6.91 -9.55 9.93
C ASN A 15 -6.18 -8.38 9.27
N VAL A 16 -4.90 -8.17 9.57
CA VAL A 16 -4.05 -7.16 8.92
C VAL A 16 -3.90 -7.47 7.43
N LEU A 17 -3.53 -8.70 7.06
CA LEU A 17 -3.38 -9.08 5.65
C LEU A 17 -4.69 -8.95 4.86
N ARG A 18 -5.84 -9.24 5.50
CA ARG A 18 -7.16 -9.04 4.89
C ARG A 18 -7.45 -7.56 4.66
N ALA A 19 -7.18 -6.70 5.65
CA ALA A 19 -7.38 -5.26 5.53
C ALA A 19 -6.54 -4.68 4.39
N MET A 20 -5.25 -5.02 4.33
CA MET A 20 -4.34 -4.54 3.28
C MET A 20 -4.71 -5.01 1.86
N LYS A 21 -5.41 -6.15 1.73
CA LYS A 21 -5.95 -6.64 0.44
C LYS A 21 -7.25 -5.93 0.05
N LYS A 22 -8.07 -5.55 1.04
CA LYS A 22 -9.40 -4.95 0.82
C LYS A 22 -9.32 -3.45 0.52
N VAL A 23 -8.39 -2.73 1.15
CA VAL A 23 -8.28 -1.27 0.98
C VAL A 23 -7.48 -0.94 -0.27
N GLU A 24 -8.12 -0.26 -1.21
CA GLU A 24 -7.52 0.19 -2.46
C GLU A 24 -6.64 1.42 -2.25
N ARG A 25 -5.37 1.21 -1.88
CA ARG A 25 -4.38 2.28 -1.61
C ARG A 25 -4.34 3.38 -2.67
N HIS A 26 -4.47 3.04 -3.96
CA HIS A 26 -4.40 4.00 -5.06
C HIS A 26 -5.50 5.07 -5.03
N LYS A 27 -6.64 4.83 -4.36
CA LYS A 27 -7.71 5.84 -4.19
C LYS A 27 -7.32 7.00 -3.27
N PHE A 28 -6.21 6.87 -2.55
CA PHE A 28 -5.69 7.86 -1.59
C PHE A 28 -4.37 8.50 -2.07
N VAL A 29 -3.99 8.27 -3.33
CA VAL A 29 -2.73 8.76 -3.91
C VAL A 29 -3.02 9.87 -4.91
N PRO A 30 -2.31 11.02 -4.87
CA PRO A 30 -2.47 12.06 -5.88
C PRO A 30 -2.24 11.54 -7.31
N ALA A 31 -2.95 12.10 -8.29
CA ALA A 31 -3.01 11.57 -9.66
C ALA A 31 -1.63 11.39 -10.32
N ASN A 32 -0.71 12.33 -10.08
CA ASN A 32 0.67 12.30 -10.59
C ASN A 32 1.51 11.12 -10.03
N TYR A 33 1.11 10.53 -8.90
CA TYR A 33 1.81 9.43 -8.25
C TYR A 33 1.10 8.07 -8.38
N LEU A 34 -0.04 7.98 -9.09
CA LEU A 34 -0.83 6.74 -9.18
C LEU A 34 -0.02 5.53 -9.69
N LYS A 35 0.89 5.71 -10.65
CA LYS A 35 1.79 4.65 -11.15
C LYS A 35 2.69 4.04 -10.06
N TYR A 36 2.90 4.77 -8.96
CA TYR A 36 3.72 4.35 -7.83
C TYR A 36 2.88 3.93 -6.61
N ALA A 37 1.54 3.86 -6.72
CA ALA A 37 0.66 3.64 -5.57
C ALA A 37 0.98 2.38 -4.75
N TYR A 38 1.56 1.36 -5.40
CA TYR A 38 1.95 0.09 -4.76
C TYR A 38 3.47 -0.15 -4.78
N ALA A 39 4.25 0.88 -5.11
CA ALA A 39 5.69 0.85 -4.95
C ALA A 39 6.05 0.84 -3.45
N ASP A 40 7.16 0.20 -3.12
CA ASP A 40 7.59 -0.02 -1.74
C ASP A 40 8.40 1.17 -1.22
N HIS A 41 7.79 2.35 -1.25
CA HIS A 41 8.35 3.59 -0.71
C HIS A 41 7.22 4.59 -0.39
N PRO A 42 7.50 5.62 0.42
CA PRO A 42 6.54 6.70 0.68
C PRO A 42 6.18 7.48 -0.59
N LEU A 43 4.99 8.09 -0.58
CA LEU A 43 4.55 9.03 -1.61
C LEU A 43 4.11 10.33 -0.94
N PRO A 44 4.35 11.49 -1.56
CA PRO A 44 3.74 12.74 -1.13
C PRO A 44 2.22 12.65 -1.21
N ILE A 45 1.52 13.19 -0.20
CA ILE A 45 0.05 13.20 -0.12
C ILE A 45 -0.55 14.61 -0.19
N GLY A 46 0.30 15.64 -0.41
CA GLY A 46 -0.13 17.03 -0.53
C GLY A 46 -0.12 17.76 0.81
N GLU A 47 1.08 18.08 1.30
CA GLU A 47 1.30 19.13 2.30
C GLU A 47 2.31 20.12 1.73
N ASP A 48 1.98 21.42 1.82
CA ASP A 48 2.92 22.55 1.64
C ASP A 48 3.56 22.89 2.98
#